data_AF-A0A8H3L701-F1
#
_entry.id   AF-A0A8H3L701-F1
#
_cell.length_a   1.000
_cell.length_b   1.000
_cell.length_c   1.000
_cell.angle_alpha   90.00
_cell.angle_beta   90.00
_cell.angle_gamma   90.00
#
_symmetry.space_group_name_H-M   'P 1'
#
loop_
_entity.id
_entity.type
_entity.pdbx_description
1 polymer ?
#
loop_
_entity_poly.entity_id
_entity_poly.type
_entity_poly.pdbx_seq_one_letter_code
_entity_poly.pdbx_strand_id
1 'polypeptide(L)'
;MIQLRSYPQVFKALKILQWLLSFVILIIEMIQIAIYFSHISNNNLSIPKSSFFSKQHFYNGEVKYWYYIVISTTLIGIGYYLAKFHRYWGMGPYIMIDLIFFILWLVAGLANLSPVYKGSNLSCPLIQSNLVSTQDLKLHCLYYIISLTLGWINTVLFFTTSIICQIIKREKIKWDEEKSGLSRSSKDCKSYGPMDSRSNLNPA
;
A
#
# COMPACT_ATOMS: atom_id res chain seq x y z
N MET A 1 11.04 -21.29 -13.79
CA MET A 1 11.03 -20.20 -12.80
C MET A 1 10.95 -18.89 -13.58
N ILE A 2 9.84 -18.16 -13.49
CA ILE A 2 9.71 -16.86 -14.19
C ILE A 2 10.60 -15.86 -13.46
N GLN A 3 11.59 -15.27 -14.15
CA GLN A 3 12.41 -14.21 -13.59
C GLN A 3 11.65 -12.88 -13.67
N LEU A 4 11.05 -12.44 -12.57
CA LEU A 4 10.28 -11.17 -12.55
C LEU A 4 11.17 -9.96 -12.83
N ARG A 5 12.49 -10.04 -12.57
CA ARG A 5 13.48 -9.03 -12.97
C ARG A 5 13.46 -8.70 -14.47
N SER A 6 13.07 -9.64 -15.32
CA SER A 6 13.04 -9.44 -16.78
C SER A 6 11.83 -8.61 -17.24
N TYR A 7 10.92 -8.26 -16.34
CA TYR A 7 9.67 -7.56 -16.65
C TYR A 7 9.50 -6.23 -15.88
N PRO A 8 10.41 -5.25 -16.07
CA PRO A 8 10.30 -3.92 -15.44
C PRO A 8 8.98 -3.21 -15.74
N GLN A 9 8.40 -3.47 -16.91
CA GLN A 9 7.15 -2.83 -17.34
C GLN A 9 5.95 -3.26 -16.48
N VAL A 10 5.90 -4.51 -16.05
CA VAL A 10 4.82 -5.01 -15.17
C VAL A 10 4.90 -4.32 -13.81
N PHE A 11 6.10 -4.24 -13.24
CA PHE A 11 6.30 -3.55 -11.97
C PHE A 11 6.00 -2.05 -12.07
N LYS A 12 6.42 -1.40 -13.16
CA LYS A 12 6.07 0.00 -13.45
C LYS A 12 4.56 0.20 -13.57
N ALA A 13 3.85 -0.70 -14.25
CA ALA A 13 2.40 -0.64 -14.41
C ALA A 13 1.67 -0.73 -13.06
N LEU A 14 2.13 -1.58 -12.14
CA LEU A 14 1.58 -1.65 -10.78
C LEU A 14 1.73 -0.32 -10.02
N LYS A 15 2.88 0.33 -10.13
CA LYS A 15 3.11 1.66 -9.53
C LYS A 15 2.21 2.73 -10.14
N ILE A 16 2.03 2.72 -11.45
CA ILE A 16 1.12 3.63 -12.16
C ILE A 16 -0.32 3.38 -11.68
N LEU A 17 -0.75 2.13 -11.54
CA LEU A 17 -2.08 1.78 -11.06
C LEU A 17 -2.32 2.27 -9.62
N GLN A 18 -1.37 2.08 -8.70
CA GLN A 18 -1.43 2.60 -7.33
C GLN A 18 -1.57 4.13 -7.31
N TRP A 19 -0.81 4.81 -8.16
CA TRP A 19 -0.85 6.27 -8.29
C TRP A 19 -2.20 6.75 -8.84
N LEU A 20 -2.70 6.12 -9.91
CA LEU A 20 -3.99 6.44 -10.51
C LEU A 20 -5.15 6.18 -9.54
N LEU A 21 -5.15 5.07 -8.81
CA LEU A 21 -6.16 4.79 -7.79
C LEU A 21 -6.16 5.86 -6.69
N SER A 22 -4.98 6.27 -6.22
CA SER A 22 -4.86 7.35 -5.24
C SER A 22 -5.42 8.69 -5.77
N PHE A 23 -5.22 8.96 -7.06
CA PHE A 23 -5.76 10.15 -7.72
C PHE A 23 -7.29 10.10 -7.86
N VAL A 24 -7.85 8.94 -8.23
CA VAL A 24 -9.31 8.74 -8.30
C VAL A 24 -9.95 8.89 -6.93
N ILE A 25 -9.34 8.32 -5.88
CA ILE A 25 -9.79 8.48 -4.49
C ILE A 25 -9.82 9.97 -4.11
N LEU A 26 -8.77 10.74 -4.45
CA LEU A 26 -8.74 12.18 -4.20
C LEU A 26 -9.93 12.90 -4.85
N ILE A 27 -10.26 12.58 -6.11
CA ILE A 27 -11.41 13.19 -6.81
C ILE A 27 -12.72 12.86 -6.08
N ILE A 28 -12.92 11.61 -5.70
CA ILE A 28 -14.13 11.16 -4.98
C ILE A 28 -14.25 11.87 -3.63
N GLU A 29 -13.16 12.03 -2.90
CA GLU A 29 -13.12 12.76 -1.64
C GLU A 29 -13.45 14.24 -1.82
N MET A 30 -12.98 14.89 -2.89
CA MET A 30 -13.37 16.27 -3.23
C MET A 30 -14.86 16.39 -3.56
N ILE A 31 -15.45 15.39 -4.23
CA ILE A 31 -16.90 15.34 -4.49
C ILE A 31 -17.68 15.22 -3.17
N GLN A 32 -17.23 14.39 -2.23
CA GLN A 32 -17.87 14.26 -0.90
C GLN A 32 -17.87 15.59 -0.14
N ILE A 33 -16.74 16.33 -0.14
CA ILE A 33 -16.66 17.67 0.48
C ILE A 33 -17.70 18.60 -0.14
N ALA A 34 -17.80 18.62 -1.48
CA ALA A 34 -18.73 19.49 -2.19
C ALA A 34 -20.19 19.18 -1.83
N ILE A 35 -20.57 17.90 -1.78
CA ILE A 35 -21.90 17.44 -1.37
C ILE A 35 -22.18 17.86 0.08
N TYR A 36 -21.23 17.64 0.99
CA TYR A 36 -21.38 17.99 2.40
C TYR A 36 -21.59 19.50 2.60
N PHE A 37 -20.79 20.34 1.93
CA PHE A 37 -20.93 21.80 2.02
C PHE A 37 -22.22 22.31 1.40
N SER A 38 -22.64 21.73 0.27
CA SER A 38 -23.93 22.03 -0.36
C SER A 38 -25.08 21.69 0.58
N HIS A 39 -25.03 20.52 1.22
CA HIS A 39 -26.06 20.08 2.16
C HIS A 39 -26.20 21.04 3.37
N ILE A 40 -25.09 21.48 3.97
CA ILE A 40 -25.11 22.47 5.06
C ILE A 40 -25.71 23.80 4.59
N SER A 41 -25.29 24.28 3.42
CA SER A 41 -25.72 25.58 2.88
C SER A 41 -27.20 25.58 2.51
N ASN A 42 -27.67 24.55 1.82
CA ASN A 42 -29.05 24.47 1.32
C ASN A 42 -30.08 24.29 2.45
N ASN A 43 -29.67 23.67 3.56
CA ASN A 43 -30.53 23.43 4.72
C ASN A 43 -30.34 24.46 5.85
N ASN A 44 -29.54 25.52 5.63
CA ASN A 44 -29.22 26.54 6.64
C ASN A 44 -28.79 25.96 8.00
N LEU A 45 -28.02 24.87 7.98
CA LEU A 45 -27.57 24.20 9.20
C LEU A 45 -26.47 25.04 9.86
N SER A 46 -26.57 25.29 11.17
CA SER A 46 -25.57 26.00 11.97
C SER A 46 -24.34 25.13 12.30
N ILE A 47 -23.93 24.26 11.36
CA ILE A 47 -22.82 23.33 11.52
C ILE A 47 -21.57 23.91 10.85
N PRO A 48 -20.44 24.01 11.57
CA PRO A 48 -19.20 24.52 10.98
C PRO A 48 -18.68 23.55 9.92
N LYS A 49 -18.37 24.02 8.71
CA LYS A 49 -17.84 23.19 7.60
C LYS A 49 -16.63 22.32 7.99
N SER A 50 -15.82 22.78 8.96
CA SER A 50 -14.68 22.04 9.49
C SER A 50 -15.04 20.71 10.17
N SER A 51 -16.31 20.50 10.56
CA SER A 51 -16.78 19.24 11.14
C SER A 51 -16.69 18.06 10.18
N PHE A 52 -16.55 18.29 8.87
CA PHE A 52 -16.27 17.22 7.91
C PHE A 52 -14.96 16.48 8.22
N PHE A 53 -13.94 17.20 8.69
CA PHE A 53 -12.58 16.67 8.76
C PHE A 53 -12.24 16.00 10.10
N SER A 54 -13.00 16.29 11.15
CA SER A 54 -12.77 15.80 12.51
C SER A 54 -14.05 15.26 13.13
N LYS A 55 -13.94 14.15 13.86
CA LYS A 55 -15.03 13.61 14.67
C LYS A 55 -15.59 14.68 15.63
N GLN A 56 -16.91 14.86 15.64
CA GLN A 56 -17.62 15.74 16.57
C GLN A 56 -18.73 14.99 17.31
N HIS A 57 -19.30 15.57 18.37
CA HIS A 57 -20.34 14.92 19.17
C HIS A 57 -21.63 14.60 18.38
N PHE A 58 -21.94 15.36 17.33
CA PHE A 58 -23.12 15.20 16.47
C PHE A 58 -22.81 14.55 15.12
N TYR A 59 -21.53 14.43 14.77
CA TYR A 59 -21.04 13.88 13.52
C TYR A 59 -20.00 12.83 13.87
N ASN A 60 -20.36 11.55 13.68
CA ASN A 60 -19.48 10.41 13.94
C ASN A 60 -18.40 10.33 12.83
N GLY A 61 -17.71 11.45 12.63
CA GLY A 61 -16.81 11.69 11.53
C GLY A 61 -15.57 10.82 11.60
N GLU A 62 -15.24 10.32 10.43
CA GLU A 62 -13.98 9.68 10.06
C GLU A 62 -12.76 10.51 10.47
N VAL A 63 -11.59 9.85 10.56
CA VAL A 63 -10.31 10.55 10.69
C VAL A 63 -9.87 11.03 9.29
N LYS A 64 -10.69 11.88 8.66
CA LYS A 64 -10.49 12.34 7.27
C LYS A 64 -9.13 13.02 7.09
N TYR A 65 -8.68 13.81 8.07
CA TYR A 65 -7.36 14.45 8.03
C TYR A 65 -6.23 13.44 7.76
N TRP A 66 -6.25 12.30 8.45
CA TRP A 66 -5.26 11.25 8.24
C TRP A 66 -5.36 10.66 6.83
N TYR A 67 -6.58 10.46 6.32
CA TYR A 67 -6.78 9.93 4.98
C TYR A 67 -6.21 10.85 3.89
N TYR A 68 -6.45 12.16 3.97
CA TYR A 68 -5.87 13.13 3.04
C TYR A 68 -4.34 13.20 3.11
N ILE A 69 -3.75 13.06 4.30
CA ILE A 69 -2.29 12.96 4.47
C ILE A 69 -1.76 11.72 3.72
N VAL A 70 -2.40 10.57 3.89
CA VAL A 70 -2.00 9.33 3.22
C VAL A 70 -2.14 9.44 1.70
N ILE A 71 -3.25 10.00 1.19
CA ILE A 71 -3.44 10.22 -0.25
C ILE A 71 -2.34 11.14 -0.81
N SER A 72 -2.11 12.29 -0.17
CA SER A 72 -1.15 13.30 -0.63
C SER A 72 0.29 12.76 -0.63
N THR A 73 0.69 12.10 0.45
CA THR A 73 2.01 11.46 0.55
C THR A 73 2.19 10.33 -0.46
N THR A 74 1.13 9.57 -0.77
CA THR A 74 1.16 8.53 -1.81
C THR A 74 1.35 9.12 -3.20
N LEU A 75 0.59 10.16 -3.55
CA LEU A 75 0.71 10.83 -4.86
C LEU A 75 2.12 11.40 -5.09
N ILE A 76 2.67 12.07 -4.08
CA ILE A 76 4.03 12.64 -4.15
C ILE A 76 5.08 11.52 -4.16
N GLY A 77 4.99 10.57 -3.24
CA GLY A 77 6.00 9.53 -3.09
C GLY A 77 6.06 8.56 -4.26
N ILE A 78 4.91 8.09 -4.75
CA ILE A 78 4.86 7.22 -5.94
C ILE A 78 5.13 8.02 -7.21
N GLY A 79 4.68 9.26 -7.30
CA GLY A 79 5.03 10.14 -8.43
C GLY A 79 6.54 10.34 -8.54
N TYR A 80 7.21 10.62 -7.42
CA TYR A 80 8.67 10.71 -7.36
C TYR A 80 9.37 9.38 -7.68
N TYR A 81 8.83 8.27 -7.19
CA TYR A 81 9.33 6.93 -7.51
C TYR A 81 9.28 6.66 -9.02
N LEU A 82 8.15 6.97 -9.66
CA LEU A 82 7.94 6.79 -11.10
C LEU A 82 8.86 7.70 -11.93
N ALA A 83 9.06 8.95 -11.51
CA ALA A 83 9.99 9.87 -12.19
C ALA A 83 11.43 9.35 -12.20
N LYS A 84 11.85 8.64 -11.14
CA LYS A 84 13.19 8.05 -11.00
C LYS A 84 13.21 6.53 -11.20
N PHE A 85 12.21 5.97 -11.88
CA PHE A 85 12.02 4.53 -12.00
C PHE A 85 13.26 3.79 -12.51
N HIS A 86 13.88 4.29 -13.58
CA HIS A 86 15.06 3.64 -14.17
C HIS A 86 16.24 3.53 -13.18
N ARG A 87 16.43 4.57 -12.35
CA ARG A 87 17.47 4.59 -11.32
C ARG A 87 17.16 3.58 -10.22
N TYR A 88 15.91 3.57 -9.74
CA TYR A 88 15.49 2.64 -8.68
C TYR A 88 15.50 1.19 -9.14
N TRP A 89 15.10 0.92 -10.38
CA TRP A 89 15.14 -0.42 -10.95
C TRP A 89 16.58 -0.97 -11.06
N GLY A 90 17.54 -0.13 -11.50
CA GLY A 90 18.96 -0.51 -11.58
C GLY A 90 19.59 -0.85 -10.22
N MET A 91 19.27 -0.08 -9.18
CA MET A 91 19.74 -0.33 -7.81
C MET A 91 19.04 -1.55 -7.17
N GLY A 92 17.86 -1.93 -7.67
CA GLY A 92 17.00 -2.95 -7.11
C GLY A 92 15.81 -2.33 -6.35
N PRO A 93 14.63 -2.96 -6.37
CA PRO A 93 13.43 -2.37 -5.81
C PRO A 93 13.56 -2.13 -4.30
N TYR A 94 13.27 -0.89 -3.88
CA TYR A 94 13.27 -0.48 -2.48
C TYR A 94 11.98 -0.94 -1.79
N ILE A 95 12.02 -2.12 -1.19
CA ILE A 95 10.88 -2.70 -0.47
C ILE A 95 10.30 -1.79 0.61
N MET A 96 11.14 -1.00 1.29
CA MET A 96 10.69 -0.14 2.38
C MET A 96 9.65 0.87 1.94
N ILE A 97 9.72 1.36 0.69
CA ILE A 97 8.75 2.32 0.17
C ILE A 97 7.36 1.67 0.08
N ASP A 98 7.27 0.48 -0.51
CA ASP A 98 6.00 -0.26 -0.60
C ASP A 98 5.44 -0.64 0.77
N LEU A 99 6.30 -1.05 1.69
CA LEU A 99 5.90 -1.46 3.03
C LEU A 99 5.39 -0.28 3.87
N ILE A 100 6.05 0.88 3.77
CA ILE A 100 5.59 2.13 4.41
C ILE A 100 4.20 2.51 3.87
N PHE A 101 4.02 2.53 2.55
CA PHE A 101 2.71 2.85 1.96
C PHE A 101 1.64 1.82 2.31
N PHE A 102 1.98 0.53 2.33
CA PHE A 102 1.07 -0.51 2.81
C PHE A 102 0.58 -0.21 4.23
N ILE A 103 1.48 0.10 5.17
CA ILE A 103 1.11 0.41 6.56
C ILE A 103 0.25 1.67 6.61
N LEU A 104 0.61 2.74 5.88
CA LEU A 104 -0.17 3.98 5.85
C LEU A 104 -1.61 3.74 5.36
N TRP A 105 -1.77 3.03 4.25
CA TRP A 105 -3.07 2.70 3.67
C TRP A 105 -3.88 1.75 4.57
N LEU A 106 -3.22 0.78 5.21
CA LEU A 106 -3.86 -0.11 6.18
C LEU A 106 -4.41 0.66 7.39
N VAL A 107 -3.58 1.51 8.01
CA VAL A 107 -3.99 2.34 9.15
C VAL A 107 -5.12 3.28 8.77
N ALA A 108 -5.04 3.89 7.57
CA ALA A 108 -6.11 4.75 7.09
C ALA A 108 -7.41 4.00 6.82
N GLY A 109 -7.35 2.80 6.22
CA GLY A 109 -8.51 1.95 6.01
C GLY A 109 -9.17 1.53 7.32
N LEU A 110 -8.39 1.17 8.33
CA LEU A 110 -8.88 0.81 9.66
C LEU A 110 -9.52 2.01 10.38
N ALA A 111 -8.88 3.19 10.35
CA ALA A 111 -9.40 4.40 10.97
C ALA A 111 -10.76 4.82 10.37
N ASN A 112 -10.94 4.61 9.07
CA ASN A 112 -12.18 4.90 8.36
C ASN A 112 -13.17 3.72 8.36
N LEU A 113 -12.87 2.59 8.98
CA LEU A 113 -13.85 1.49 9.09
C LEU A 113 -14.87 1.75 10.22
N SER A 114 -14.43 2.43 11.28
CA SER A 114 -15.18 2.67 12.53
C SER A 114 -16.54 3.37 12.39
N PRO A 115 -16.76 4.34 11.47
CA PRO A 115 -18.06 5.01 11.36
C PRO A 115 -19.09 4.25 10.49
N VAL A 116 -18.67 3.20 9.76
CA VAL A 116 -19.52 2.44 8.81
C VAL A 116 -20.13 1.20 9.45
N TYR A 117 -19.45 0.67 10.47
CA TYR A 117 -19.83 -0.56 11.15
C TYR A 117 -20.47 -0.25 12.50
N LYS A 118 -21.81 -0.21 12.54
CA LYS A 118 -22.60 -0.41 13.76
C LYS A 118 -23.39 -1.71 13.62
N GLY A 119 -22.91 -2.78 14.27
CA GLY A 119 -23.59 -4.09 14.26
C GLY A 119 -23.35 -4.91 12.98
N SER A 120 -24.36 -5.63 12.50
CA SER A 120 -24.30 -6.55 11.35
C SER A 120 -24.61 -5.91 9.99
N ASN A 121 -25.01 -4.64 9.97
CA ASN A 121 -25.41 -3.93 8.75
C ASN A 121 -24.44 -2.79 8.43
N LEU A 122 -24.04 -2.64 7.16
CA LEU A 122 -23.44 -1.41 6.65
C LEU A 122 -24.48 -0.29 6.75
N SER A 123 -24.41 0.44 7.85
CA SER A 123 -25.24 1.60 8.09
C SER A 123 -24.32 2.80 8.04
N CYS A 124 -24.70 3.81 7.27
CA CYS A 124 -23.98 5.07 7.19
C CYS A 124 -24.75 6.11 8.03
N PRO A 125 -24.65 6.06 9.37
CA PRO A 125 -25.30 7.04 10.23
C PRO A 125 -24.45 8.31 10.24
N LEU A 126 -24.38 9.00 9.10
CA LEU A 126 -23.57 10.21 8.97
C LEU A 126 -24.10 11.33 9.88
N ILE A 127 -25.40 11.33 10.19
CA ILE A 127 -26.07 12.31 11.04
C ILE A 127 -26.97 11.57 12.03
N GLN A 128 -26.74 11.79 13.32
CA GLN A 128 -27.59 11.27 14.39
C GLN A 128 -28.80 12.17 14.58
N SER A 129 -29.74 12.16 13.65
CA SER A 129 -31.00 12.89 13.83
C SER A 129 -32.10 12.38 12.90
N ASN A 130 -33.35 12.54 13.35
CA ASN A 130 -34.61 12.31 12.66
C ASN A 130 -34.81 13.15 11.37
N LEU A 131 -33.75 13.53 10.67
CA LEU A 131 -33.82 14.19 9.36
C LEU A 131 -34.20 13.14 8.31
N VAL A 132 -35.29 13.43 7.60
CA VAL A 132 -35.76 12.69 6.43
C VAL A 132 -34.56 12.40 5.52
N SER A 133 -34.38 11.13 5.14
CA SER A 133 -33.28 10.68 4.26
C SER A 133 -33.30 11.47 2.95
N THR A 134 -32.47 12.52 2.86
CA THR A 134 -32.33 13.30 1.64
C THR A 134 -31.49 12.55 0.62
N GLN A 135 -31.71 12.86 -0.67
CA GLN A 135 -30.92 12.29 -1.77
C GLN A 135 -29.41 12.58 -1.61
N ASP A 136 -29.06 13.76 -1.08
CA ASP A 136 -27.67 14.17 -0.81
C ASP A 136 -26.98 13.27 0.21
N LEU A 137 -27.70 12.84 1.26
CA LEU A 137 -27.15 11.96 2.30
C LEU A 137 -26.86 10.57 1.74
N LYS A 138 -27.75 10.03 0.90
CA LYS A 138 -27.53 8.75 0.21
C LYS A 138 -26.33 8.82 -0.72
N LEU A 139 -26.21 9.92 -1.47
CA LEU A 139 -25.11 10.15 -2.40
C LEU A 139 -23.77 10.25 -1.67
N HIS A 140 -23.73 10.98 -0.55
CA HIS A 140 -22.54 11.06 0.30
C HIS A 140 -22.08 9.68 0.78
N CYS A 141 -23.01 8.87 1.28
CA CYS A 141 -22.71 7.52 1.75
C CYS A 141 -22.22 6.59 0.63
N LEU A 142 -22.79 6.70 -0.57
CA LEU A 142 -22.34 5.95 -1.74
C LEU A 142 -20.88 6.28 -2.07
N TYR A 143 -20.55 7.56 -2.23
CA TYR A 143 -19.19 8.00 -2.54
C TYR A 143 -18.20 7.61 -1.45
N TYR A 144 -18.65 7.64 -0.20
CA TYR A 144 -17.86 7.22 0.92
C TYR A 144 -17.53 5.72 0.88
N ILE A 145 -18.52 4.85 0.64
CA ILE A 145 -18.29 3.40 0.48
C ILE A 145 -17.37 3.11 -0.70
N ILE A 146 -17.54 3.81 -1.83
CA ILE A 146 -16.67 3.67 -3.00
C ILE A 146 -15.23 4.07 -2.63
N SER A 147 -15.04 5.22 -1.98
CA SER A 147 -13.73 5.71 -1.55
C SER A 147 -13.03 4.72 -0.62
N LEU A 148 -13.75 4.21 0.39
CA LEU A 148 -13.26 3.21 1.32
C LEU A 148 -12.85 1.92 0.60
N THR A 149 -13.69 1.43 -0.33
CA THR A 149 -13.42 0.22 -1.11
C THR A 149 -12.18 0.38 -1.99
N LEU A 150 -12.04 1.50 -2.70
CA LEU A 150 -10.86 1.82 -3.49
C LEU A 150 -9.60 1.94 -2.62
N GLY A 151 -9.73 2.51 -1.42
CA GLY A 151 -8.65 2.56 -0.43
C GLY A 151 -8.16 1.17 -0.05
N TRP A 152 -9.06 0.23 0.23
CA TRP A 152 -8.70 -1.17 0.52
C TRP A 152 -8.07 -1.90 -0.67
N ILE A 153 -8.57 -1.66 -1.89
CA ILE A 153 -7.95 -2.18 -3.12
C ILE A 153 -6.50 -1.68 -3.20
N ASN A 154 -6.27 -0.39 -2.92
CA ASN A 154 -4.93 0.19 -2.93
C ASN A 154 -4.02 -0.42 -1.84
N THR A 155 -4.54 -0.68 -0.64
CA THR A 155 -3.83 -1.41 0.43
C THR A 155 -3.36 -2.78 -0.05
N VAL A 156 -4.23 -3.56 -0.69
CA VAL A 156 -3.89 -4.88 -1.24
C VAL A 156 -2.85 -4.77 -2.35
N LEU A 157 -2.92 -3.75 -3.19
CA LEU A 157 -1.90 -3.50 -4.21
C LEU A 157 -0.53 -3.19 -3.61
N PHE A 158 -0.44 -2.39 -2.55
CA PHE A 158 0.84 -2.16 -1.87
C PHE A 158 1.38 -3.40 -1.18
N PHE A 159 0.50 -4.23 -0.60
CA PHE A 159 0.89 -5.51 -0.02
C PHE A 159 1.47 -6.47 -1.08
N THR A 160 0.75 -6.68 -2.19
CA THR A 160 1.20 -7.55 -3.28
C THR A 160 2.49 -7.04 -3.93
N THR A 161 2.60 -5.72 -4.12
CA THR A 161 3.83 -5.11 -4.65
C THR A 161 5.01 -5.27 -3.69
N SER A 162 4.79 -5.22 -2.38
CA SER A 162 5.82 -5.52 -1.37
C SER A 162 6.36 -6.95 -1.48
N ILE A 163 5.47 -7.93 -1.72
CA ILE A 163 5.85 -9.34 -1.94
C ILE A 163 6.66 -9.46 -3.24
N ILE A 164 6.19 -8.85 -4.33
CA ILE A 164 6.89 -8.84 -5.62
C ILE A 164 8.29 -8.23 -5.47
N CYS A 165 8.43 -7.13 -4.73
CA CYS A 165 9.72 -6.53 -4.38
C CYS A 165 10.65 -7.51 -3.66
N GLN A 166 10.14 -8.32 -2.72
CA GLN A 166 10.95 -9.35 -2.07
C GLN A 166 11.44 -10.41 -3.04
N ILE A 167 10.57 -10.87 -3.93
CA ILE A 167 10.91 -11.89 -4.92
C ILE A 167 12.02 -11.37 -5.84
N ILE A 168 11.87 -10.17 -6.40
CA ILE A 168 12.88 -9.55 -7.28
C ILE A 168 14.21 -9.34 -6.53
N LYS A 169 14.16 -8.92 -5.25
CA LYS A 169 15.38 -8.77 -4.44
C LYS A 169 16.11 -10.10 -4.24
N ARG A 170 15.38 -11.19 -3.97
CA ARG A 170 15.96 -12.53 -3.82
C ARG A 170 16.56 -13.04 -5.14
N GLU A 171 15.88 -12.80 -6.27
CA GLU A 171 16.41 -13.13 -7.60
C GLU A 171 17.72 -12.40 -7.89
N LYS A 172 17.82 -11.11 -7.52
CA LYS A 172 19.03 -10.32 -7.70
C LYS A 172 20.21 -10.87 -6.89
N ILE A 173 20.00 -11.18 -5.61
CA ILE A 173 21.05 -11.73 -4.73
C ILE A 173 21.61 -13.04 -5.31
N LYS A 174 20.73 -13.96 -5.71
CA LYS A 174 21.14 -15.24 -6.31
C LYS A 174 21.99 -15.04 -7.57
N TRP A 175 21.59 -14.10 -8.42
CA TRP A 175 22.32 -13.81 -9.66
C TRP A 175 23.69 -13.17 -9.40
N ASP A 176 23.78 -12.30 -8.40
CA ASP A 176 25.05 -11.68 -7.98
C ASP A 176 25.99 -12.72 -7.34
N GLU A 177 25.47 -13.70 -6.59
CA GLU A 177 26.21 -14.85 -6.04
C GLU A 177 26.73 -15.80 -7.13
N GLU A 178 25.91 -16.10 -8.15
CA GLU A 178 26.31 -16.91 -9.31
C GLU A 178 27.42 -16.23 -10.11
N LYS A 179 27.28 -14.91 -10.34
CA LYS A 179 28.25 -14.11 -11.12
C LYS A 179 29.58 -13.90 -10.38
N SER A 180 29.56 -13.82 -9.06
CA SER A 180 30.77 -13.65 -8.23
C SER A 180 31.52 -14.96 -7.97
N GLY A 181 31.01 -16.10 -8.40
CA GLY A 181 31.67 -17.41 -8.24
C GLY A 181 31.71 -17.95 -6.81
N LEU A 182 31.11 -17.24 -5.84
CA LEU A 182 31.14 -17.62 -4.41
C LEU A 182 30.46 -18.97 -4.13
N SER A 183 29.51 -19.39 -4.97
CA SER A 183 28.81 -20.66 -4.83
C SER A 183 29.71 -21.89 -5.08
N ARG A 184 30.80 -21.75 -5.86
CA ARG A 184 31.65 -22.89 -6.25
C ARG A 184 32.87 -23.10 -5.34
N SER A 185 33.42 -22.05 -4.73
CA SER A 185 34.64 -22.17 -3.91
C SER A 185 34.43 -22.79 -2.51
N SER A 186 33.20 -22.88 -2.00
CA SER A 186 32.93 -23.41 -0.65
C SER A 186 32.68 -24.92 -0.60
N LYS A 187 32.41 -25.58 -1.73
CA LYS A 187 32.10 -27.02 -1.75
C LYS A 187 33.31 -27.90 -2.09
N ASP A 188 34.39 -27.33 -2.63
CA ASP A 188 35.58 -28.08 -3.03
C ASP A 188 36.72 -28.08 -1.97
N CYS A 189 36.54 -27.41 -0.82
CA CYS A 189 37.50 -27.46 0.30
C CYS A 189 37.11 -28.47 1.41
N LYS A 190 36.52 -29.61 1.04
CA LYS A 190 36.46 -30.82 1.89
C LYS A 190 36.66 -32.07 1.05
N SER A 191 37.85 -32.21 0.46
CA SER A 191 38.38 -33.50 0.02
C SER A 191 39.90 -33.50 0.16
N TYR A 192 40.38 -33.51 1.40
CA TYR A 192 41.67 -34.14 1.68
C TYR A 192 41.35 -35.61 2.01
N GLY A 193 41.75 -36.49 1.11
CA GLY A 193 41.58 -37.94 1.22
C GLY A 193 42.36 -38.54 2.40
N PRO A 194 42.19 -39.84 2.65
CA PRO A 194 42.68 -40.49 3.86
C PRO A 194 44.22 -40.50 3.90
N MET A 195 44.79 -40.17 5.06
CA MET A 195 46.20 -40.46 5.33
C MET A 195 46.35 -41.98 5.53
N ASP A 196 46.72 -42.67 4.45
CA ASP A 196 47.27 -44.03 4.53
C ASP A 196 48.74 -43.94 4.97
N SER A 197 49.00 -44.21 6.24
CA SER A 197 50.35 -44.45 6.77
C SER A 197 50.54 -45.94 7.03
N ARG A 198 50.77 -46.71 5.96
CA ARG A 198 51.41 -48.03 6.03
C ARG A 198 52.77 -47.93 5.36
N SER A 199 53.81 -47.67 6.14
CA SER A 199 55.18 -48.01 5.77
C SER A 199 55.64 -49.15 6.67
N ASN A 200 55.41 -50.38 6.19
CA ASN A 200 56.18 -51.54 6.62
C ASN A 200 57.61 -51.36 6.09
N LEU A 201 58.57 -51.20 7.00
CA LEU A 201 59.99 -51.32 6.72
C LEU A 201 60.55 -52.37 7.69
N ASN A 202 60.90 -53.51 7.12
CA ASN A 202 61.88 -54.53 7.54
C ASN A 202 62.10 -55.39 6.27
N PRO A 203 63.25 -56.07 6.03
CA PRO A 203 64.36 -56.37 6.93
C PRO A 203 65.77 -56.13 6.34
N ALA A 204 66.80 -56.09 7.19
CA ALA A 204 68.12 -56.72 7.03
C ALA A 204 68.95 -56.46 8.29
#